data_AF-A0A5A7MK99-F1
#
_entry.id   AF-A0A5A7MK99-F1
#
_cell.length_a   1.000
_cell.length_b   1.000
_cell.length_c   1.000
_cell.angle_alpha   90.00
_cell.angle_beta   90.00
_cell.angle_gamma   90.00
#
_symmetry.space_group_name_H-M   'P 1'
#
loop_
_entity.id
_entity.type
_entity.pdbx_description
1 polymer ?
#
loop_
_entity_poly.entity_id
_entity_poly.type
_entity_poly.pdbx_seq_one_letter_code
_entity_poly.pdbx_strand_id
1 'polypeptide(L)'
;MQQLTADYSTALLRWSGVPVFHENWIIVIPGGTFLVAEACAGVRFLIASLALGALISGTMFQSWAKRSFYMLLSVLVPILANVVRAYGIVMIAHLSNFELAVGVDHLVYGFVFLSFVMLLLFGIAWMMRDPLPQGPAQPLPREEGAAQSASMGYILGVFTAALFISLGLRLYAFDMMRGNAISPVTLHAPAASGDWRLLGRAGPGQWQGSFVGADGQATWLYSNGDHRVSLFVAYYGDEAPGKELIAGRNNLTGSKDLEAIKSGITKEDVFGYGLVPSSYLIVPEDTGARRYVWYWYVLSDDVTARQADVKVASLAAKLSGGRAEGMIVAVSMLVETPEDIAIVGDFLNAAGLHESLNAGGFAPFVTTDIQ
;
A
#
# COMPACT_ATOMS: atom_id res chain seq x y z
N MET A 1 9.59 18.36 -10.65
CA MET A 1 8.14 18.05 -10.62
C MET A 1 7.54 18.33 -9.25
N GLN A 2 8.08 17.79 -8.16
CA GLN A 2 7.57 18.03 -6.79
C GLN A 2 7.54 19.52 -6.44
N GLN A 3 8.69 20.20 -6.50
CA GLN A 3 8.81 21.63 -6.19
C GLN A 3 7.88 22.49 -7.06
N LEU A 4 7.88 22.26 -8.38
CA LEU A 4 6.95 22.91 -9.31
C LEU A 4 5.49 22.72 -8.87
N THR A 5 5.10 21.50 -8.52
CA THR A 5 3.74 21.19 -8.08
C THR A 5 3.42 21.93 -6.78
N ALA A 6 4.33 21.96 -5.82
CA ALA A 6 4.14 22.64 -4.55
C ALA A 6 4.03 24.16 -4.72
N ASP A 7 4.91 24.78 -5.50
CA ASP A 7 4.94 26.21 -5.77
C ASP A 7 3.65 26.69 -6.46
N TYR A 8 3.28 26.06 -7.57
CA TYR A 8 2.09 26.47 -8.32
C TYR A 8 0.78 26.12 -7.61
N SER A 9 0.72 25.00 -6.87
CA SER A 9 -0.46 24.69 -6.04
C SER A 9 -0.62 25.70 -4.93
N THR A 10 0.49 26.11 -4.29
CA THR A 10 0.48 27.18 -3.28
C THR A 10 0.03 28.50 -3.87
N ALA A 11 0.50 28.85 -5.07
CA ALA A 11 0.05 30.06 -5.77
C ALA A 11 -1.47 30.05 -6.03
N LEU A 12 -2.03 28.91 -6.47
CA LEU A 12 -3.47 28.74 -6.65
C LEU A 12 -4.22 28.86 -5.32
N LEU A 13 -3.74 28.23 -4.24
CA LEU A 13 -4.35 28.34 -2.91
C LEU A 13 -4.40 29.79 -2.39
N ARG A 14 -3.29 30.53 -2.57
CA ARG A 14 -3.24 31.96 -2.23
C ARG A 14 -4.23 32.77 -3.04
N TRP A 15 -4.33 32.48 -4.34
CA TRP A 15 -5.28 33.16 -5.22
C TRP A 15 -6.73 32.88 -4.83
N SER A 16 -7.02 31.69 -4.31
CA SER A 16 -8.33 31.32 -3.76
C SER A 16 -8.62 31.87 -2.36
N GLY A 17 -7.71 32.65 -1.77
CA GLY A 17 -7.89 33.27 -0.46
C GLY A 17 -7.60 32.37 0.73
N VAL A 18 -7.03 31.18 0.51
CA VAL A 18 -6.63 30.27 1.60
C VAL A 18 -5.29 30.73 2.17
N PRO A 19 -5.19 31.02 3.49
CA PRO A 19 -3.90 31.28 4.13
C PRO A 19 -3.02 30.05 3.99
N VAL A 20 -1.84 30.18 3.39
CA VAL A 20 -0.96 29.05 3.14
C VAL A 20 0.50 29.41 3.37
N PHE A 21 1.14 28.60 4.20
CA PHE A 21 2.58 28.59 4.38
C PHE A 21 3.17 27.42 3.58
N HIS A 22 4.28 27.66 2.90
CA HIS A 22 4.91 26.66 2.06
C HIS A 22 6.41 26.68 2.31
N GLU A 23 6.95 25.51 2.65
CA GLU A 23 8.38 25.28 2.81
C GLU A 23 8.75 23.98 2.08
N ASN A 24 9.62 24.10 1.07
CA ASN A 24 10.10 23.03 0.19
C ASN A 24 9.00 22.24 -0.55
N TRP A 25 8.43 21.22 0.11
CA TRP A 25 7.41 20.31 -0.43
C TRP A 25 6.20 20.20 0.51
N ILE A 26 6.24 20.96 1.60
CA ILE A 26 5.24 20.95 2.66
C ILE A 26 4.35 22.17 2.47
N ILE A 27 3.06 21.93 2.33
CA ILE A 27 2.02 22.94 2.21
C ILE A 27 1.20 22.90 3.51
N VAL A 28 1.22 24.00 4.25
CA VAL A 28 0.51 24.15 5.52
C VAL A 28 -0.64 25.13 5.33
N ILE A 29 -1.86 24.67 5.61
CA ILE A 29 -3.09 25.49 5.61
C ILE A 29 -3.77 25.41 6.98
N PRO A 30 -4.68 26.35 7.32
CA PRO A 30 -5.52 26.22 8.50
C PRO A 30 -6.25 24.87 8.50
N GLY A 31 -5.94 24.05 9.52
CA GLY A 31 -6.55 22.73 9.73
C GLY A 31 -5.69 21.53 9.31
N GLY A 32 -4.59 21.69 8.59
CA GLY A 32 -3.74 20.54 8.26
C GLY A 32 -2.48 20.81 7.42
N THR A 33 -1.60 19.80 7.39
CA THR A 33 -0.31 19.82 6.69
C THR A 33 -0.31 18.77 5.58
N PHE A 34 0.11 19.16 4.37
CA PHE A 34 0.17 18.32 3.20
C PHE A 34 1.61 18.20 2.70
N LEU A 35 2.07 16.97 2.46
CA LEU A 35 3.36 16.69 1.84
C LEU A 35 3.16 16.33 0.38
N VAL A 36 3.81 17.05 -0.53
CA VAL A 36 3.89 16.67 -1.95
C VAL A 36 4.92 15.54 -2.11
N ALA A 37 4.52 14.32 -1.75
CA ALA A 37 5.37 13.15 -1.83
C ALA A 37 5.83 12.85 -3.27
N GLU A 38 6.97 12.19 -3.42
CA GLU A 38 7.54 11.84 -4.72
C GLU A 38 6.58 11.07 -5.62
N ALA A 39 5.85 10.12 -5.05
CA ALA A 39 4.83 9.35 -5.75
C ALA A 39 3.66 10.22 -6.29
N CYS A 40 3.39 11.36 -5.66
CA CYS A 40 2.32 12.27 -6.04
C CYS A 40 2.75 13.33 -7.07
N ALA A 41 4.05 13.48 -7.32
CA ALA A 41 4.62 14.48 -8.22
C ALA A 41 4.28 14.27 -9.71
N GLY A 42 3.57 13.20 -10.03
CA GLY A 42 2.98 12.99 -11.37
C GLY A 42 3.95 12.44 -12.41
N VAL A 43 5.15 11.99 -12.04
CA VAL A 43 6.15 11.51 -13.02
C VAL A 43 5.65 10.29 -13.80
N ARG A 44 4.92 9.38 -13.16
CA ARG A 44 4.31 8.21 -13.82
C ARG A 44 3.28 8.63 -14.86
N PHE A 45 2.50 9.68 -14.57
CA PHE A 45 1.52 10.23 -15.51
C PHE A 45 2.20 10.91 -16.69
N LEU A 46 3.30 11.61 -16.46
CA LEU A 46 4.10 12.21 -17.53
C LEU A 46 4.72 11.14 -18.45
N ILE A 47 5.20 10.02 -17.91
CA ILE A 47 5.71 8.91 -18.73
C ILE A 47 4.58 8.30 -19.58
N ALA A 48 3.42 8.05 -18.98
CA ALA A 48 2.27 7.49 -19.69
C ALA A 48 1.77 8.44 -20.80
N SER A 49 1.69 9.74 -20.53
CA SER A 49 1.26 10.74 -21.52
C SER A 49 2.28 10.91 -22.64
N LEU A 50 3.58 10.84 -22.34
CA LEU A 50 4.64 10.85 -23.35
C LEU A 50 4.56 9.62 -24.26
N ALA A 51 4.34 8.44 -23.70
CA ALA A 51 4.19 7.21 -24.47
C ALA A 51 2.96 7.30 -25.41
N LEU A 52 1.81 7.73 -24.88
CA LEU A 52 0.61 7.95 -25.68
C LEU A 52 0.81 9.07 -26.72
N GLY A 53 1.52 10.13 -26.33
CA GLY A 53 1.91 11.25 -27.19
C GLY A 53 2.72 10.80 -28.40
N ALA A 54 3.70 9.94 -28.18
CA ALA A 54 4.54 9.36 -29.24
C ALA A 54 3.72 8.48 -30.18
N LEU A 55 2.84 7.64 -29.63
CA LEU A 55 1.95 6.78 -30.42
C LEU A 55 1.01 7.60 -31.30
N ILE A 56 0.30 8.56 -30.70
CA ILE A 56 -0.66 9.40 -31.42
C ILE A 56 0.06 10.29 -32.44
N SER A 57 1.18 10.90 -32.08
CA SER A 57 1.89 11.76 -33.02
C SER A 57 2.45 11.00 -34.22
N GLY A 58 2.94 9.79 -34.03
CA GLY A 58 3.41 8.92 -35.10
C GLY A 58 2.30 8.43 -36.03
N THR A 59 1.09 8.23 -35.51
CA THR A 59 -0.03 7.60 -36.23
C THR A 59 -1.02 8.60 -36.83
N MET A 60 -1.29 9.72 -36.17
CA MET A 60 -2.35 10.68 -36.56
C MET A 60 -1.83 11.92 -37.30
N PHE A 61 -0.53 12.18 -37.29
CA PHE A 61 0.07 13.33 -37.96
C PHE A 61 1.18 12.91 -38.93
N GLN A 62 1.21 13.53 -40.11
CA GLN A 62 2.24 13.40 -41.13
C GLN A 62 3.32 14.48 -40.99
N SER A 63 2.93 15.70 -40.62
CA SER A 63 3.87 16.82 -40.46
C SER A 63 4.68 16.73 -39.16
N TRP A 64 6.00 16.81 -39.27
CA TRP A 64 6.91 16.89 -38.11
C TRP A 64 6.60 18.08 -37.20
N ALA A 65 6.10 19.20 -37.74
CA ALA A 65 5.71 20.34 -36.91
C ALA A 65 4.52 20.01 -36.00
N LYS A 66 3.49 19.34 -36.53
CA LYS A 66 2.34 18.87 -35.75
C LYS A 66 2.74 17.80 -34.73
N ARG A 67 3.64 16.89 -35.11
CA ARG A 67 4.20 15.87 -34.20
C ARG A 67 4.91 16.51 -33.02
N SER A 68 5.84 17.42 -33.28
CA SER A 68 6.59 18.11 -32.23
C SER A 68 5.68 18.96 -31.33
N PHE A 69 4.70 19.64 -31.91
CA PHE A 69 3.71 20.39 -31.14
C PHE A 69 2.86 19.50 -30.23
N TYR A 70 2.37 18.36 -30.74
CA TYR A 70 1.58 17.44 -29.93
C TYR A 70 2.42 16.74 -28.86
N MET A 71 3.69 16.44 -29.15
CA MET A 71 4.64 15.95 -28.14
C MET A 71 4.87 16.96 -27.03
N LEU A 72 5.03 18.25 -27.36
CA LEU A 72 5.12 19.31 -26.38
C LEU A 72 3.85 19.37 -25.51
N LEU A 73 2.68 19.26 -26.12
CA LEU A 73 1.40 19.24 -25.40
C LEU A 73 1.28 18.03 -24.46
N SER A 74 1.79 16.87 -24.89
CA SER A 74 1.83 15.62 -24.11
C SER A 74 2.77 15.70 -22.90
N VAL A 75 3.57 16.75 -22.79
CA VAL A 75 4.38 17.10 -21.61
C VAL A 75 3.69 18.18 -20.78
N LEU A 76 3.29 19.29 -21.41
CA LEU A 76 2.78 20.46 -20.71
C LEU A 76 1.44 20.19 -20.03
N VAL A 77 0.50 19.54 -20.71
CA VAL A 77 -0.84 19.28 -20.18
C VAL A 77 -0.80 18.43 -18.91
N PRO A 78 -0.11 17.27 -18.85
CA PRO A 78 -0.01 16.49 -17.63
C PRO A 78 0.68 17.22 -16.47
N ILE A 79 1.68 18.07 -16.74
CA ILE A 79 2.34 18.87 -15.70
C ILE A 79 1.34 19.84 -15.08
N LEU A 80 0.64 20.61 -15.91
CA LEU A 80 -0.39 21.56 -15.46
C LEU A 80 -1.53 20.83 -14.73
N ALA A 81 -1.94 19.69 -15.27
CA ALA A 81 -2.97 18.87 -14.66
C ALA A 81 -2.51 18.37 -13.28
N ASN A 82 -1.25 17.96 -13.11
CA ASN A 82 -0.72 17.55 -11.81
C ASN A 82 -0.77 18.66 -10.76
N VAL A 83 -0.49 19.92 -11.16
CA VAL A 83 -0.66 21.10 -10.31
C VAL A 83 -2.12 21.27 -9.90
N VAL A 84 -3.05 21.25 -10.85
CA VAL A 84 -4.49 21.40 -10.58
C VAL A 84 -4.99 20.28 -9.67
N ARG A 85 -4.50 19.06 -9.84
CA ARG A 85 -4.85 17.92 -8.98
C ARG A 85 -4.41 18.15 -7.54
N ALA A 86 -3.14 18.52 -7.34
CA ALA A 86 -2.59 18.76 -6.00
C ALA A 86 -3.33 19.89 -5.29
N TYR A 87 -3.56 21.01 -5.99
CA TYR A 87 -4.41 22.10 -5.53
C TYR A 87 -5.83 21.61 -5.15
N GLY A 88 -6.48 20.83 -6.02
CA GLY A 88 -7.83 20.32 -5.79
C GLY A 88 -7.94 19.42 -4.56
N ILE A 89 -6.95 18.55 -4.31
CA ILE A 89 -6.92 17.70 -3.11
C ILE A 89 -6.85 18.55 -1.84
N VAL A 90 -5.96 19.55 -1.81
CA VAL A 90 -5.81 20.46 -0.64
C VAL A 90 -7.09 21.27 -0.44
N MET A 91 -7.71 21.76 -1.52
CA MET A 91 -8.95 22.53 -1.44
C MET A 91 -10.14 21.70 -0.95
N ILE A 92 -10.29 20.47 -1.45
CA ILE A 92 -11.33 19.53 -0.98
C ILE A 92 -11.14 19.27 0.51
N ALA A 93 -9.91 19.02 0.97
CA ALA A 93 -9.63 18.82 2.38
C ALA A 93 -9.95 20.06 3.23
N HIS A 94 -9.61 21.25 2.76
CA HIS A 94 -9.93 22.52 3.43
C HIS A 94 -11.44 22.76 3.53
N LEU A 95 -12.18 22.58 2.44
CA LEU A 95 -13.64 22.85 2.38
C LEU A 95 -14.48 21.79 3.08
N SER A 96 -13.96 20.58 3.26
CA SER A 96 -14.65 19.46 3.89
C SER A 96 -14.33 19.29 5.38
N ASN A 97 -13.66 20.25 6.02
CA ASN A 97 -13.14 20.11 7.39
C ASN A 97 -12.41 18.76 7.60
N PHE A 98 -11.68 18.29 6.59
CA PHE A 98 -10.95 17.03 6.58
C PHE A 98 -11.80 15.75 6.70
N GLU A 99 -13.14 15.81 6.70
CA GLU A 99 -14.02 14.62 6.76
C GLU A 99 -13.95 13.76 5.48
N LEU A 100 -13.84 14.40 4.30
CA LEU A 100 -13.76 13.69 3.02
C LEU A 100 -12.33 13.26 2.63
N ALA A 101 -11.32 13.79 3.32
CA ALA A 101 -9.91 13.48 3.03
C ALA A 101 -9.48 12.08 3.51
N VAL A 102 -10.29 11.41 4.34
CA VAL A 102 -9.98 10.11 4.96
C VAL A 102 -10.58 8.92 4.20
N GLY A 103 -11.55 9.11 3.30
CA GLY A 103 -12.38 8.01 2.80
C GLY A 103 -12.32 7.70 1.29
N VAL A 104 -11.91 8.63 0.44
CA VAL A 104 -11.84 8.39 -1.00
C VAL A 104 -10.38 8.28 -1.40
N ASP A 105 -9.94 7.05 -1.63
CA ASP A 105 -8.57 6.71 -2.01
C ASP A 105 -7.99 7.71 -3.00
N HIS A 106 -6.79 8.22 -2.70
CA HIS A 106 -6.01 9.03 -3.63
C HIS A 106 -5.80 8.33 -4.99
N LEU A 107 -5.95 7.00 -5.04
CA LEU A 107 -5.97 6.18 -6.25
C LEU A 107 -7.20 6.45 -7.14
N VAL A 108 -8.40 6.63 -6.57
CA VAL A 108 -9.62 6.90 -7.33
C VAL A 108 -9.58 8.30 -7.95
N TYR A 109 -9.14 9.30 -7.17
CA TYR A 109 -8.94 10.66 -7.69
C TYR A 109 -7.86 10.70 -8.77
N GLY A 110 -6.74 10.01 -8.56
CA GLY A 110 -5.65 9.91 -9.53
C GLY A 110 -6.11 9.27 -10.85
N PHE A 111 -6.89 8.20 -10.78
CA PHE A 111 -7.43 7.51 -11.96
C PHE A 111 -8.41 8.40 -12.75
N VAL A 112 -9.44 8.94 -12.10
CA VAL A 112 -10.45 9.78 -12.77
C VAL A 112 -9.78 11.00 -13.43
N PHE A 113 -8.86 11.62 -12.71
CA PHE A 113 -8.13 12.78 -13.21
C PHE A 113 -7.21 12.42 -14.39
N LEU A 114 -6.51 11.28 -14.32
CA LEU A 114 -5.72 10.79 -15.44
C LEU A 114 -6.59 10.50 -16.66
N SER A 115 -7.71 9.81 -16.50
CA SER A 115 -8.64 9.50 -17.60
C SER A 115 -9.15 10.78 -18.27
N PHE A 116 -9.48 11.81 -17.49
CA PHE A 116 -9.87 13.11 -18.01
C PHE A 116 -8.75 13.75 -18.86
N VAL A 117 -7.51 13.77 -18.36
CA VAL A 117 -6.35 14.31 -19.09
C VAL A 117 -6.08 13.53 -20.38
N MET A 118 -6.18 12.20 -20.34
CA MET A 118 -5.98 11.34 -21.51
C MET A 118 -7.05 11.57 -22.57
N LEU A 119 -8.32 11.70 -22.17
CA LEU A 119 -9.42 12.05 -23.08
C LEU A 119 -9.23 13.44 -23.69
N LEU A 120 -8.75 14.41 -22.91
CA LEU A 120 -8.45 15.76 -23.40
C LEU A 120 -7.35 15.71 -24.47
N LEU A 121 -6.22 15.04 -24.19
CA LEU A 121 -5.14 14.89 -25.16
C LEU A 121 -5.61 14.18 -26.43
N PHE A 122 -6.35 13.07 -26.29
CA PHE A 122 -6.93 12.35 -27.42
C PHE A 122 -7.91 13.22 -28.22
N GLY A 123 -8.75 14.01 -27.56
CA GLY A 123 -9.66 14.96 -28.22
C GLY A 123 -8.92 16.03 -29.01
N ILE A 124 -7.83 16.58 -28.45
CA ILE A 124 -6.98 17.53 -29.17
C ILE A 124 -6.32 16.85 -30.38
N ALA A 125 -5.84 15.61 -30.23
CA ALA A 125 -5.30 14.86 -31.35
C ALA A 125 -6.31 14.64 -32.46
N TRP A 126 -7.53 14.24 -32.08
CA TRP A 126 -8.62 14.00 -33.01
C TRP A 126 -8.98 15.25 -33.80
N MET A 127 -8.97 16.42 -33.16
CA MET A 127 -9.22 17.71 -33.83
C MET A 127 -8.07 18.12 -34.76
N MET A 128 -6.83 17.77 -34.41
CA MET A 128 -5.63 18.12 -35.18
C MET A 128 -5.27 17.14 -36.29
N ARG A 129 -5.94 15.97 -36.33
CA ARG A 129 -5.58 14.82 -37.18
C ARG A 129 -5.48 15.23 -38.64
N ASP A 130 -4.50 14.68 -39.34
CA ASP A 130 -4.38 14.93 -40.76
C ASP A 130 -5.50 14.18 -41.52
N PRO A 131 -6.09 14.80 -42.56
CA PRO A 131 -7.01 14.10 -43.45
C PRO A 131 -6.31 12.85 -44.00
N LEU A 132 -7.07 11.76 -44.16
CA LEU A 132 -6.52 10.59 -44.86
C LEU A 132 -6.00 11.03 -46.24
N PRO A 133 -4.82 10.55 -46.68
CA PRO A 133 -4.29 10.88 -47.99
C PRO A 133 -5.33 10.59 -49.06
N GLN A 134 -5.88 11.62 -49.68
CA GLN A 134 -6.62 11.47 -50.92
C GLN A 134 -5.59 11.46 -52.05
N GLY A 135 -5.00 10.30 -52.30
CA GLY A 135 -4.24 10.08 -53.52
C GLY A 135 -5.19 10.21 -54.73
N PRO A 136 -4.69 10.61 -55.92
CA PRO A 136 -5.47 10.46 -57.14
C PRO A 136 -5.94 9.00 -57.22
N ALA A 137 -7.23 8.79 -57.45
CA ALA A 137 -7.81 7.46 -57.58
C ALA A 137 -7.17 6.74 -58.77
N GLN A 138 -6.01 6.11 -58.56
CA GLN A 138 -5.54 5.06 -59.43
C GLN A 138 -6.41 3.84 -59.11
N PRO A 139 -7.08 3.25 -60.11
CA PRO A 139 -7.77 1.99 -59.91
C PRO A 139 -6.70 0.91 -59.69
N LEU A 140 -6.31 0.71 -58.43
CA LEU A 140 -5.58 -0.48 -58.03
C LEU A 140 -6.48 -1.68 -58.37
N PRO A 141 -5.91 -2.82 -58.82
CA PRO A 141 -6.64 -4.07 -58.84
C PRO A 141 -7.27 -4.25 -57.46
N ARG A 142 -8.61 -4.31 -57.43
CA ARG A 142 -9.37 -4.53 -56.21
C ARG A 142 -9.06 -5.95 -55.74
N GLU A 143 -7.97 -6.11 -54.99
CA GLU A 143 -7.89 -7.19 -54.03
C GLU A 143 -8.95 -6.88 -52.97
N GLU A 144 -10.00 -7.71 -52.94
CA GLU A 144 -11.07 -7.69 -51.94
C GLU A 144 -10.55 -8.15 -50.57
N GLY A 145 -9.44 -7.57 -50.11
CA GLY A 145 -9.03 -7.59 -48.72
C GLY A 145 -9.54 -6.32 -48.06
N ALA A 146 -10.81 -6.31 -47.66
CA ALA A 146 -11.37 -5.21 -46.89
C ALA A 146 -10.49 -4.98 -45.65
N ALA A 147 -9.72 -3.88 -45.64
CA ALA A 147 -9.30 -3.28 -44.40
C ALA A 147 -10.59 -2.84 -43.69
N GLN A 148 -11.17 -3.76 -42.90
CA GLN A 148 -12.39 -3.52 -42.15
C GLN A 148 -12.06 -2.41 -41.15
N SER A 149 -12.41 -1.16 -41.49
CA SER A 149 -12.51 -0.11 -40.48
C SER A 149 -13.50 -0.65 -39.44
N ALA A 150 -13.04 -0.88 -38.21
CA ALA A 150 -13.91 -1.35 -37.14
C ALA A 150 -15.16 -0.46 -37.13
N SER A 151 -16.33 -1.07 -37.36
CA SER A 151 -17.58 -0.31 -37.44
C SER A 151 -17.77 0.42 -36.12
N MET A 152 -18.43 1.59 -36.15
CA MET A 152 -18.77 2.33 -34.93
C MET A 152 -19.46 1.42 -33.90
N GLY A 153 -20.23 0.43 -34.35
CA GLY A 153 -20.85 -0.59 -33.51
C GLY A 153 -19.86 -1.57 -32.86
N TYR A 154 -18.78 -1.96 -33.55
CA TYR A 154 -17.72 -2.78 -32.96
C TYR A 154 -16.94 -2.00 -31.91
N ILE A 155 -16.58 -0.74 -32.21
CA ILE A 155 -15.91 0.16 -31.25
C ILE A 155 -16.79 0.36 -30.01
N LEU A 156 -18.07 0.71 -30.21
CA LEU A 156 -19.02 0.88 -29.13
C LEU A 156 -19.22 -0.42 -28.33
N GLY A 157 -19.24 -1.57 -29.01
CA GLY A 157 -19.32 -2.89 -28.38
C GLY A 157 -18.13 -3.19 -27.48
N VAL A 158 -16.90 -2.91 -27.93
CA VAL A 158 -15.68 -3.07 -27.12
C VAL A 158 -15.68 -2.12 -25.92
N PHE A 159 -16.07 -0.85 -26.10
CA PHE A 159 -16.19 0.10 -24.98
C PHE A 159 -17.27 -0.32 -23.98
N THR A 160 -18.39 -0.83 -24.45
CA THR A 160 -19.49 -1.32 -23.61
C THR A 160 -19.07 -2.56 -22.83
N ALA A 161 -18.40 -3.52 -23.48
CA ALA A 161 -17.85 -4.69 -22.81
C ALA A 161 -16.79 -4.31 -21.77
N ALA A 162 -15.86 -3.41 -22.11
CA ALA A 162 -14.86 -2.89 -21.17
C ALA A 162 -15.50 -2.18 -19.97
N LEU A 163 -16.56 -1.41 -20.20
CA LEU A 163 -17.33 -0.76 -19.13
C LEU A 163 -18.01 -1.78 -18.22
N PHE A 164 -18.66 -2.81 -18.78
CA PHE A 164 -19.31 -3.86 -17.98
C PHE A 164 -18.29 -4.73 -17.22
N ILE A 165 -17.14 -5.04 -17.82
CA ILE A 165 -16.04 -5.73 -17.13
C ILE A 165 -15.50 -4.86 -15.98
N SER A 166 -15.27 -3.57 -16.24
CA SER A 166 -14.82 -2.62 -15.21
C SER A 166 -15.84 -2.47 -14.08
N LEU A 167 -17.13 -2.39 -14.42
CA LEU A 167 -18.23 -2.30 -13.45
C LEU A 167 -18.38 -3.60 -12.66
N GLY A 168 -18.31 -4.75 -13.32
CA GLY A 168 -18.35 -6.07 -12.67
C GLY A 168 -17.18 -6.26 -11.71
N LEU A 169 -15.96 -5.89 -12.12
CA LEU A 169 -14.78 -5.93 -11.27
C LEU A 169 -14.89 -4.95 -10.09
N ARG A 170 -15.49 -3.77 -10.31
CA ARG A 170 -15.78 -2.77 -9.26
C ARG A 170 -16.81 -3.28 -8.26
N LEU A 171 -17.90 -3.89 -8.72
CA LEU A 171 -18.94 -4.44 -7.85
C LEU A 171 -18.41 -5.62 -7.05
N TYR A 172 -17.63 -6.50 -7.68
CA TYR A 172 -16.92 -7.58 -7.00
C TYR A 172 -15.92 -7.05 -5.97
N ALA A 173 -15.11 -6.04 -6.33
CA ALA A 173 -14.18 -5.40 -5.40
C ALA A 173 -14.92 -4.70 -4.25
N PHE A 174 -16.07 -4.07 -4.51
CA PHE A 174 -16.87 -3.41 -3.48
C PHE A 174 -17.47 -4.43 -2.50
N ASP A 175 -17.94 -5.57 -3.00
CA ASP A 175 -18.42 -6.67 -2.17
C ASP A 175 -17.29 -7.29 -1.35
N MET A 176 -16.12 -7.51 -1.97
CA MET A 176 -14.90 -7.95 -1.27
C MET A 176 -14.40 -6.95 -0.21
N MET A 177 -14.60 -5.65 -0.43
CA MET A 177 -14.18 -4.61 0.51
C MET A 177 -15.18 -4.37 1.65
N ARG A 178 -16.37 -4.96 1.62
CA ARG A 178 -17.37 -4.75 2.68
C ARG A 178 -16.92 -5.27 4.04
N GLY A 179 -15.92 -6.17 4.09
CA GLY A 179 -15.34 -6.73 5.31
C GLY A 179 -16.38 -7.48 6.13
N ASN A 180 -16.22 -8.78 6.34
CA ASN A 180 -17.20 -9.48 7.16
C ASN A 180 -17.08 -9.03 8.62
N ALA A 181 -18.20 -8.73 9.27
CA ALA A 181 -18.20 -8.49 10.71
C ALA A 181 -17.71 -9.74 11.43
N ILE A 182 -16.63 -9.61 12.18
CA ILE A 182 -15.99 -10.71 12.90
C ILE A 182 -16.42 -10.62 14.35
N SER A 183 -16.67 -11.77 14.97
CA SER A 183 -16.87 -11.85 16.41
C SER A 183 -15.64 -11.26 17.14
N PRO A 184 -15.83 -10.62 18.31
CA PRO A 184 -14.71 -10.11 19.11
C PRO A 184 -13.69 -11.22 19.37
N VAL A 185 -12.44 -10.97 18.99
CA VAL A 185 -11.35 -11.93 19.17
C VAL A 185 -10.72 -11.73 20.54
N THR A 186 -10.68 -12.78 21.35
CA THR A 186 -9.92 -12.79 22.60
C THR A 186 -8.55 -13.39 22.38
N LEU A 187 -7.51 -12.58 22.65
CA LEU A 187 -6.13 -13.04 22.59
C LEU A 187 -5.65 -13.59 23.93
N HIS A 188 -5.06 -14.78 23.89
CA HIS A 188 -4.51 -15.49 25.04
C HIS A 188 -2.99 -15.47 25.02
N ALA A 189 -2.39 -15.26 26.19
CA ALA A 189 -0.95 -15.39 26.37
C ALA A 189 -0.58 -16.88 26.34
N PRO A 190 0.41 -17.31 25.53
CA PRO A 190 0.92 -18.66 25.60
C PRO A 190 1.42 -18.99 27.01
N ALA A 191 1.10 -20.19 27.50
CA ALA A 191 1.70 -20.69 28.73
C ALA A 191 3.20 -20.94 28.47
N ALA A 192 4.05 -20.45 29.36
CA ALA A 192 5.49 -20.73 29.31
C ALA A 192 5.84 -21.83 30.31
N SER A 193 6.75 -22.71 29.91
CA SER A 193 7.29 -23.81 30.72
C SER A 193 8.73 -23.51 31.17
N GLY A 194 9.28 -24.37 32.03
CA GLY A 194 10.63 -24.20 32.58
C GLY A 194 10.76 -22.97 33.48
N ASP A 195 11.84 -22.20 33.29
CA ASP A 195 12.15 -21.02 34.12
C ASP A 195 11.35 -19.78 33.70
N TRP A 196 10.76 -19.79 32.51
CA TRP A 196 10.01 -18.65 31.97
C TRP A 196 8.64 -18.50 32.65
N ARG A 197 8.35 -17.29 33.14
CA ARG A 197 7.09 -16.93 33.77
C ARG A 197 6.46 -15.73 33.09
N LEU A 198 5.15 -15.80 32.89
CA LEU A 198 4.34 -14.68 32.43
C LEU A 198 4.21 -13.66 33.57
N LEU A 199 4.73 -12.44 33.35
CA LEU A 199 4.62 -11.33 34.30
C LEU A 199 3.29 -10.56 34.14
N GLY A 200 2.67 -10.64 32.97
CA GLY A 200 1.40 -9.97 32.66
C GLY A 200 1.42 -9.27 31.31
N ARG A 201 0.46 -8.37 31.10
CA ARG A 201 0.40 -7.50 29.91
C ARG A 201 1.34 -6.30 30.06
N ALA A 202 1.90 -5.85 28.95
CA ALA A 202 2.71 -4.64 28.92
C ALA A 202 1.87 -3.41 29.25
N GLY A 203 2.40 -2.56 30.13
CA GLY A 203 1.82 -1.29 30.53
C GLY A 203 2.44 -0.09 29.83
N PRO A 204 2.00 1.13 30.19
CA PRO A 204 2.59 2.37 29.69
C PRO A 204 4.11 2.44 29.95
N GLY A 205 4.87 2.89 28.95
CA GLY A 205 6.34 2.99 29.01
C GLY A 205 7.09 1.68 28.74
N GLN A 206 6.40 0.56 28.55
CA GLN A 206 6.99 -0.69 28.06
C GLN A 206 6.79 -0.80 26.54
N TRP A 207 7.70 -1.51 25.88
CA TRP A 207 7.62 -1.74 24.44
C TRP A 207 6.30 -2.41 24.06
N GLN A 208 5.63 -1.87 23.05
CA GLN A 208 4.38 -2.38 22.52
C GLN A 208 4.36 -2.21 20.99
N GLY A 209 3.84 -3.21 20.29
CA GLY A 209 3.50 -3.06 18.88
C GLY A 209 2.21 -2.26 18.71
N SER A 210 2.03 -1.64 17.54
CA SER A 210 0.82 -0.91 17.19
C SER A 210 0.39 -1.27 15.78
N PHE A 211 -0.62 -2.12 15.66
CA PHE A 211 -1.19 -2.55 14.39
C PHE A 211 -2.59 -1.95 14.24
N VAL A 212 -2.72 -1.02 13.30
CA VAL A 212 -3.96 -0.25 13.15
C VAL A 212 -5.02 -1.12 12.47
N GLY A 213 -6.22 -1.13 13.04
CA GLY A 213 -7.35 -1.91 12.52
C GLY A 213 -7.28 -3.41 12.81
N ALA A 214 -6.34 -3.87 13.66
CA ALA A 214 -6.32 -5.25 14.13
C ALA A 214 -7.59 -5.57 14.93
N ASP A 215 -8.15 -6.77 14.73
CA ASP A 215 -9.32 -7.27 15.47
C ASP A 215 -8.98 -7.61 16.93
N GLY A 216 -7.73 -7.97 17.17
CA GLY A 216 -7.16 -8.10 18.51
C GLY A 216 -5.67 -7.83 18.46
N GLN A 217 -5.14 -7.15 19.48
CA GLN A 217 -3.70 -7.06 19.69
C GLN A 217 -3.36 -7.04 21.17
N ALA A 218 -2.22 -7.61 21.54
CA ALA A 218 -1.75 -7.64 22.92
C ALA A 218 -0.22 -7.76 22.96
N THR A 219 0.38 -7.15 23.97
CA THR A 219 1.78 -7.41 24.33
C THR A 219 1.83 -8.01 25.73
N TRP A 220 2.55 -9.12 25.89
CA TRP A 220 2.83 -9.78 27.15
C TRP A 220 4.31 -9.77 27.47
N LEU A 221 4.62 -9.80 28.77
CA LEU A 221 5.98 -9.80 29.28
C LEU A 221 6.29 -11.11 29.96
N TYR A 222 7.43 -11.69 29.61
CA TYR A 222 7.94 -12.92 30.18
C TYR A 222 9.32 -12.68 30.78
N SER A 223 9.66 -13.44 31.82
CA SER A 223 10.99 -13.43 32.41
C SER A 223 11.38 -14.80 32.92
N ASN A 224 12.66 -15.13 32.78
CA ASN A 224 13.29 -16.29 33.40
C ASN A 224 14.12 -15.94 34.64
N GLY A 225 13.96 -14.71 35.18
CA GLY A 225 14.76 -14.18 36.28
C GLY A 225 15.83 -13.20 35.80
N ASP A 226 16.68 -13.65 34.89
CA ASP A 226 17.83 -12.87 34.40
C ASP A 226 17.49 -12.03 33.16
N HIS A 227 16.58 -12.53 32.32
CA HIS A 227 16.20 -11.89 31.07
C HIS A 227 14.70 -11.57 31.03
N ARG A 228 14.36 -10.58 30.21
CA ARG A 228 12.97 -10.15 29.96
C ARG A 228 12.70 -10.10 28.47
N VAL A 229 11.61 -10.74 28.08
CA VAL A 229 11.15 -10.84 26.68
C VAL A 229 9.72 -10.30 26.60
N SER A 230 9.46 -9.53 25.56
CA SER A 230 8.12 -9.02 25.23
C SER A 230 7.59 -9.79 24.03
N LEU A 231 6.39 -10.34 24.14
CA LEU A 231 5.69 -11.04 23.07
C LEU A 231 4.50 -10.20 22.65
N PHE A 232 4.53 -9.67 21.44
CA PHE A 232 3.43 -8.93 20.83
C PHE A 232 2.74 -9.78 19.78
N VAL A 233 1.41 -9.71 19.76
CA VAL A 233 0.57 -10.33 18.74
C VAL A 233 -0.46 -9.34 18.26
N ALA A 234 -0.69 -9.28 16.96
CA ALA A 234 -1.87 -8.64 16.38
C ALA A 234 -2.51 -9.54 15.33
N TYR A 235 -3.82 -9.71 15.44
CA TYR A 235 -4.63 -10.58 14.61
C TYR A 235 -5.65 -9.78 13.79
N TYR A 236 -5.79 -10.15 12.53
CA TYR A 236 -6.78 -9.67 11.59
C TYR A 236 -7.57 -10.89 11.10
N GLY A 237 -8.86 -10.95 11.40
CA GLY A 237 -9.71 -12.05 10.95
C GLY A 237 -10.28 -11.85 9.53
N ASP A 238 -10.09 -10.67 8.95
CA ASP A 238 -10.39 -10.38 7.55
C ASP A 238 -9.71 -9.08 7.13
N GLU A 239 -9.09 -9.07 5.94
CA GLU A 239 -8.42 -7.89 5.40
C GLU A 239 -9.45 -6.99 4.69
N ALA A 240 -9.60 -5.76 5.18
CA ALA A 240 -10.47 -4.74 4.60
C ALA A 240 -9.75 -3.39 4.57
N PRO A 241 -10.23 -2.38 3.80
CA PRO A 241 -9.64 -1.05 3.83
C PRO A 241 -9.52 -0.51 5.26
N GLY A 242 -8.30 -0.19 5.69
CA GLY A 242 -7.99 0.24 7.06
C GLY A 242 -7.75 -0.89 8.08
N LYS A 243 -7.99 -2.15 7.69
CA LYS A 243 -7.71 -3.38 8.45
C LYS A 243 -6.72 -4.26 7.68
N GLU A 244 -5.46 -3.82 7.67
CA GLU A 244 -4.43 -4.44 6.84
C GLU A 244 -3.24 -4.86 7.70
N LEU A 245 -2.88 -6.15 7.64
CA LEU A 245 -1.70 -6.70 8.33
C LEU A 245 -0.40 -6.06 7.80
N ILE A 246 -0.33 -5.84 6.49
CA ILE A 246 0.78 -5.17 5.81
C ILE A 246 0.34 -3.74 5.45
N ALA A 247 0.65 -2.78 6.32
CA ALA A 247 0.41 -1.37 6.09
C ALA A 247 1.51 -0.50 6.73
N GLY A 248 1.85 0.62 6.08
CA GLY A 248 2.90 1.54 6.57
C GLY A 248 2.54 2.29 7.86
N ARG A 249 1.31 2.15 8.35
CA ARG A 249 0.84 2.68 9.64
C ARG A 249 1.09 1.74 10.82
N ASN A 250 1.42 0.47 10.53
CA ASN A 250 1.73 -0.53 11.54
C ASN A 250 3.16 -0.34 12.02
N ASN A 251 3.39 -0.52 13.31
CA ASN A 251 4.68 -0.26 13.92
C ASN A 251 5.06 -1.35 14.95
N LEU A 252 6.34 -1.71 14.95
CA LEU A 252 6.97 -2.60 15.93
C LEU A 252 8.16 -1.93 16.66
N THR A 253 8.44 -0.65 16.41
CA THR A 253 9.57 0.07 17.05
C THR A 253 9.26 0.56 18.46
N GLY A 254 8.01 0.40 18.93
CA GLY A 254 7.58 0.83 20.28
C GLY A 254 7.05 2.26 20.35
N SER A 255 7.54 3.16 19.49
CA SER A 255 7.04 4.52 19.33
C SER A 255 7.08 4.96 17.87
N LYS A 256 6.17 5.83 17.44
CA LYS A 256 6.17 6.37 16.06
C LYS A 256 7.38 7.25 15.77
N ASP A 257 8.04 7.76 16.81
CA ASP A 257 9.21 8.64 16.68
C ASP A 257 10.52 7.85 16.52
N LEU A 258 10.48 6.53 16.71
CA LEU A 258 11.65 5.65 16.60
C LEU A 258 11.66 4.93 15.27
N GLU A 259 12.77 5.05 14.55
CA GLU A 259 13.05 4.30 13.32
C GLU A 259 14.03 3.16 13.58
N ALA A 260 13.85 2.05 12.86
CA ALA A 260 14.80 0.94 12.92
C ALA A 260 16.11 1.32 12.20
N ILE A 261 17.24 1.14 12.87
CA ILE A 261 18.57 1.38 12.28
C ILE A 261 19.02 0.24 11.37
N LYS A 262 18.39 -0.92 11.49
CA LYS A 262 18.64 -2.09 10.64
C LYS A 262 17.39 -2.96 10.58
N SER A 263 17.13 -3.52 9.41
CA SER A 263 16.10 -4.53 9.20
C SER A 263 16.60 -5.62 8.27
N GLY A 264 16.03 -6.81 8.35
CA GLY A 264 16.35 -7.90 7.43
C GLY A 264 15.57 -9.17 7.73
N ILE A 265 15.96 -10.26 7.09
CA ILE A 265 15.43 -11.60 7.33
C ILE A 265 16.57 -12.44 7.93
N THR A 266 16.27 -13.25 8.93
CA THR A 266 17.24 -14.15 9.55
C THR A 266 17.63 -15.28 8.60
N LYS A 267 18.75 -15.94 8.86
CA LYS A 267 19.05 -17.22 8.20
C LYS A 267 18.06 -18.29 8.69
N GLU A 268 18.03 -19.43 8.00
CA GLU A 268 17.29 -20.60 8.47
C GLU A 268 17.78 -21.04 9.84
N ASP A 269 16.82 -21.45 10.69
CA ASP A 269 17.05 -22.05 11.99
C ASP A 269 17.97 -21.26 12.95
N VAL A 270 17.93 -19.92 12.87
CA VAL A 270 18.76 -19.04 13.73
C VAL A 270 18.46 -19.20 15.22
N PHE A 271 17.26 -19.64 15.56
CA PHE A 271 16.81 -19.85 16.94
C PHE A 271 16.89 -21.33 17.38
N GLY A 272 17.33 -22.22 16.49
CA GLY A 272 17.20 -23.66 16.66
C GLY A 272 15.75 -24.15 16.52
N TYR A 273 15.56 -25.46 16.68
CA TYR A 273 14.26 -26.15 16.62
C TYR A 273 13.62 -26.20 15.23
N GLY A 274 14.40 -26.05 14.16
CA GLY A 274 13.91 -26.08 12.78
C GLY A 274 13.00 -24.90 12.44
N LEU A 275 13.16 -23.78 13.14
CA LEU A 275 12.28 -22.62 13.03
C LEU A 275 12.40 -21.93 11.66
N VAL A 276 11.25 -21.61 11.07
CA VAL A 276 11.20 -20.83 9.83
C VAL A 276 11.86 -19.45 10.01
N PRO A 277 12.48 -18.89 8.95
CA PRO A 277 13.09 -17.56 9.01
C PRO A 277 12.13 -16.49 9.53
N SER A 278 12.67 -15.56 10.30
CA SER A 278 11.96 -14.40 10.84
C SER A 278 12.42 -13.12 10.16
N SER A 279 11.54 -12.13 10.08
CA SER A 279 11.99 -10.77 9.84
C SER A 279 12.48 -10.15 11.16
N TYR A 280 13.45 -9.24 11.10
CA TYR A 280 13.94 -8.56 12.29
C TYR A 280 14.11 -7.05 12.08
N LEU A 281 13.99 -6.31 13.17
CA LEU A 281 14.31 -4.88 13.31
C LEU A 281 15.27 -4.70 14.48
N ILE A 282 16.23 -3.79 14.31
CA ILE A 282 17.05 -3.28 15.41
C ILE A 282 16.65 -1.83 15.62
N VAL A 283 16.20 -1.51 16.83
CA VAL A 283 15.70 -0.20 17.22
C VAL A 283 16.64 0.37 18.29
N PRO A 284 17.17 1.59 18.10
CA PRO A 284 17.96 2.24 19.13
C PRO A 284 17.06 2.68 20.29
N GLU A 285 17.54 2.52 21.51
CA GLU A 285 16.89 3.03 22.72
C GLU A 285 17.69 4.21 23.28
N ASP A 286 17.01 5.15 23.94
CA ASP A 286 17.62 6.36 24.52
C ASP A 286 18.72 6.05 25.54
N THR A 287 18.69 4.85 26.13
CA THR A 287 19.67 4.35 27.09
C THR A 287 20.98 3.90 26.45
N GLY A 288 21.10 3.92 25.12
CA GLY A 288 22.24 3.41 24.36
C GLY A 288 22.19 1.90 24.11
N ALA A 289 21.22 1.19 24.71
CA ALA A 289 20.93 -0.20 24.41
C ALA A 289 20.29 -0.35 23.01
N ARG A 290 20.31 -1.58 22.49
CA ARG A 290 19.63 -1.91 21.23
C ARG A 290 18.51 -2.88 21.50
N ARG A 291 17.31 -2.51 21.09
CA ARG A 291 16.16 -3.41 21.09
C ARG A 291 16.15 -4.19 19.79
N TYR A 292 16.10 -5.51 19.91
CA TYR A 292 15.84 -6.37 18.78
C TYR A 292 14.37 -6.76 18.80
N VAL A 293 13.78 -6.81 17.61
CA VAL A 293 12.41 -7.28 17.42
C VAL A 293 12.45 -8.28 16.27
N TRP A 294 12.13 -9.54 16.56
CA TRP A 294 11.94 -10.57 15.56
C TRP A 294 10.46 -10.82 15.38
N TYR A 295 10.00 -11.00 14.15
CA TYR A 295 8.59 -11.18 13.88
C TYR A 295 8.33 -12.06 12.68
N TRP A 296 7.18 -12.71 12.73
CA TRP A 296 6.65 -13.62 11.72
C TRP A 296 5.24 -13.21 11.36
N TYR A 297 4.91 -13.36 10.08
CA TYR A 297 3.53 -13.32 9.62
C TYR A 297 2.99 -14.74 9.62
N VAL A 298 1.98 -14.98 10.44
CA VAL A 298 1.31 -16.27 10.59
C VAL A 298 -0.01 -16.21 9.84
N LEU A 299 -0.18 -17.11 8.89
CA LEU A 299 -1.38 -17.29 8.08
C LEU A 299 -2.08 -18.58 8.52
N SER A 300 -3.23 -18.90 7.93
CA SER A 300 -4.01 -20.08 8.31
C SER A 300 -3.22 -21.39 8.16
N ASP A 301 -2.44 -21.54 7.08
CA ASP A 301 -1.73 -22.78 6.74
C ASP A 301 -0.21 -22.57 6.51
N ASP A 302 0.32 -21.37 6.77
CA ASP A 302 1.71 -21.04 6.46
C ASP A 302 2.27 -19.94 7.39
N VAL A 303 3.59 -19.84 7.47
CA VAL A 303 4.31 -18.81 8.22
C VAL A 303 5.42 -18.24 7.36
N THR A 304 5.45 -16.91 7.21
CA THR A 304 6.43 -16.23 6.36
C THR A 304 7.04 -15.00 7.03
N ALA A 305 8.31 -14.74 6.71
CA ALA A 305 8.97 -13.48 7.04
C ALA A 305 8.70 -12.36 6.03
N ARG A 306 8.13 -12.69 4.85
CA ARG A 306 8.05 -11.76 3.71
C ARG A 306 6.67 -11.17 3.56
N GLN A 307 6.62 -9.83 3.51
CA GLN A 307 5.37 -9.09 3.26
C GLN A 307 4.73 -9.40 1.91
N ALA A 308 5.55 -9.71 0.89
CA ALA A 308 5.05 -10.05 -0.45
C ALA A 308 4.23 -11.35 -0.42
N ASP A 309 4.71 -12.36 0.30
CA ASP A 309 4.04 -13.66 0.40
C ASP A 309 2.68 -13.51 1.10
N VAL A 310 2.62 -12.68 2.16
CA VAL A 310 1.36 -12.33 2.83
C VAL A 310 0.37 -11.70 1.85
N LYS A 311 0.80 -10.72 1.03
CA LYS A 311 -0.09 -10.08 0.04
C LYS A 311 -0.57 -11.05 -1.04
N VAL A 312 0.26 -12.00 -1.45
CA VAL A 312 -0.13 -13.05 -2.41
C VAL A 312 -1.15 -14.00 -1.77
N ALA A 313 -0.92 -14.44 -0.53
CA ALA A 313 -1.84 -15.30 0.20
C ALA A 313 -3.20 -14.62 0.46
N SER A 314 -3.19 -13.36 0.90
CA SER A 314 -4.41 -12.55 1.05
C SER A 314 -5.20 -12.45 -0.26
N LEU A 315 -4.52 -12.24 -1.39
CA LEU A 315 -5.16 -12.18 -2.70
C LEU A 315 -5.77 -13.53 -3.09
N ALA A 316 -5.02 -14.63 -2.89
CA ALA A 316 -5.50 -15.98 -3.19
C ALA A 316 -6.74 -16.35 -2.36
N ALA A 317 -6.72 -16.05 -1.05
CA ALA A 317 -7.85 -16.27 -0.15
C ALA A 317 -9.08 -15.47 -0.57
N LYS A 318 -8.89 -14.22 -0.99
CA LYS A 318 -9.99 -13.38 -1.49
C LYS A 318 -10.57 -13.90 -2.81
N LEU A 319 -9.73 -14.32 -3.75
CA LEU A 319 -10.18 -14.86 -5.03
C LEU A 319 -10.92 -16.20 -4.88
N SER A 320 -10.58 -17.00 -3.88
CA SER A 320 -11.30 -18.24 -3.56
C SER A 320 -12.61 -18.01 -2.77
N GLY A 321 -12.94 -16.75 -2.43
CA GLY A 321 -14.11 -16.39 -1.64
C GLY A 321 -13.95 -16.64 -0.13
N GLY A 322 -12.74 -16.94 0.32
CA GLY A 322 -12.36 -17.04 1.72
C GLY A 322 -12.04 -15.68 2.35
N ARG A 323 -11.74 -15.72 3.65
CA ARG A 323 -11.25 -14.55 4.40
C ARG A 323 -9.74 -14.48 4.32
N ALA A 324 -9.22 -13.26 4.21
CA ALA A 324 -7.78 -13.03 4.28
C ALA A 324 -7.37 -12.85 5.76
N GLU A 325 -7.38 -13.96 6.49
CA GLU A 325 -6.95 -14.00 7.89
C GLU A 325 -5.44 -13.93 8.00
N GLY A 326 -4.95 -13.22 9.02
CA GLY A 326 -3.51 -13.12 9.25
C GLY A 326 -3.19 -12.57 10.62
N MET A 327 -2.04 -13.00 11.13
CA MET A 327 -1.53 -12.61 12.42
C MET A 327 -0.07 -12.19 12.27
N ILE A 328 0.36 -11.25 13.10
CA ILE A 328 1.79 -11.03 13.34
C ILE A 328 2.11 -11.47 14.74
N VAL A 329 3.19 -12.24 14.88
CA VAL A 329 3.79 -12.60 16.15
C VAL A 329 5.16 -11.95 16.19
N ALA A 330 5.42 -11.13 17.21
CA ALA A 330 6.69 -10.43 17.37
C ALA A 330 7.25 -10.67 18.77
N VAL A 331 8.54 -10.99 18.83
CA VAL A 331 9.30 -11.18 20.07
C VAL A 331 10.36 -10.10 20.16
N SER A 332 10.43 -9.40 21.28
CA SER A 332 11.37 -8.31 21.51
C SER A 332 12.11 -8.47 22.83
N MET A 333 13.41 -8.17 22.81
CA MET A 333 14.24 -8.00 24.00
C MET A 333 15.32 -6.95 23.76
N LEU A 334 15.88 -6.43 24.86
CA LEU A 334 17.10 -5.65 24.82
C LEU A 334 18.27 -6.63 24.67
N VAL A 335 19.11 -6.40 23.66
CA VAL A 335 20.26 -7.24 23.34
C VAL A 335 21.51 -6.41 23.60
N GLU A 336 22.38 -6.94 24.45
CA GLU A 336 23.69 -6.36 24.74
C GLU A 336 24.77 -7.08 23.93
N THR A 337 24.63 -8.40 23.72
CA THR A 337 25.58 -9.22 22.97
C THR A 337 24.89 -10.10 21.91
N PRO A 338 25.57 -10.45 20.80
CA PRO A 338 24.99 -11.35 19.79
C PRO A 338 24.62 -12.75 20.30
N GLU A 339 25.17 -13.19 21.44
CA GLU A 339 24.88 -14.49 22.08
C GLU A 339 23.48 -14.51 22.70
N ASP A 340 22.89 -13.34 22.98
CA ASP A 340 21.56 -13.20 23.56
C ASP A 340 20.43 -13.72 22.63
N ILE A 341 20.74 -14.01 21.35
CA ILE A 341 19.78 -14.60 20.40
C ILE A 341 19.34 -16.00 20.84
N ALA A 342 20.22 -16.77 21.49
CA ALA A 342 19.88 -18.10 22.00
C ALA A 342 18.75 -18.04 23.05
N ILE A 343 18.69 -16.96 23.82
CA ILE A 343 17.65 -16.71 24.84
C ILE A 343 16.27 -16.60 24.18
N VAL A 344 16.19 -16.02 22.98
CA VAL A 344 14.96 -15.93 22.21
C VAL A 344 14.52 -17.32 21.76
N GLY A 345 15.44 -18.16 21.28
CA GLY A 345 15.16 -19.55 20.92
C GLY A 345 14.65 -20.37 22.10
N ASP A 346 15.29 -20.23 23.26
CA ASP A 346 14.86 -20.88 24.50
C ASP A 346 13.47 -20.44 24.94
N PHE A 347 13.16 -19.14 24.83
CA PHE A 347 11.82 -18.62 25.09
C PHE A 347 10.77 -19.18 24.11
N LEU A 348 11.06 -19.15 22.80
CA LEU A 348 10.17 -19.67 21.76
C LEU A 348 9.87 -21.16 21.98
N ASN A 349 10.87 -21.93 22.40
CA ASN A 349 10.67 -23.33 22.76
C ASN A 349 9.81 -23.47 24.03
N ALA A 350 10.17 -22.77 25.11
CA ALA A 350 9.49 -22.83 26.40
C ALA A 350 8.01 -22.41 26.33
N ALA A 351 7.68 -21.47 25.46
CA ALA A 351 6.30 -21.00 25.21
C ALA A 351 5.54 -21.85 24.19
N GLY A 352 6.13 -22.94 23.68
CA GLY A 352 5.53 -23.81 22.66
C GLY A 352 5.35 -23.14 21.29
N LEU A 353 5.98 -21.98 21.08
CA LEU A 353 5.77 -21.18 19.88
C LEU A 353 6.48 -21.76 18.66
N HIS A 354 7.57 -22.50 18.85
CA HIS A 354 8.28 -23.16 17.76
C HIS A 354 7.39 -24.11 16.95
N GLU A 355 6.49 -24.86 17.58
CA GLU A 355 5.52 -25.72 16.89
C GLU A 355 4.52 -24.88 16.09
N SER A 356 3.92 -23.86 16.71
CA SER A 356 2.94 -22.98 16.04
C SER A 356 3.53 -22.19 14.88
N LEU A 357 4.78 -21.73 15.01
CA LEU A 357 5.47 -20.95 13.98
C LEU A 357 6.00 -21.81 12.83
N ASN A 358 6.04 -23.14 12.99
CA ASN A 358 6.38 -24.07 11.92
C ASN A 358 5.14 -24.69 11.25
N ALA A 359 4.03 -24.83 11.99
CA ALA A 359 2.80 -25.40 11.48
C ALA A 359 1.86 -24.37 10.84
N GLY A 360 1.96 -23.10 11.22
CA GLY A 360 0.96 -22.08 10.90
C GLY A 360 -0.26 -22.17 11.82
N GLY A 361 -1.29 -21.39 11.48
CA GLY A 361 -2.51 -21.31 12.27
C GLY A 361 -2.40 -20.39 13.48
N PHE A 362 -3.54 -20.00 14.04
CA PHE A 362 -3.62 -18.92 15.04
C PHE A 362 -3.53 -19.38 16.49
N ALA A 363 -3.51 -20.69 16.74
CA ALA A 363 -3.28 -21.26 18.07
C ALA A 363 -1.80 -21.08 18.49
N PRO A 364 -1.50 -20.89 19.79
CA PRO A 364 -2.42 -20.84 20.94
C PRO A 364 -3.02 -19.44 21.19
N PHE A 365 -2.75 -18.46 20.33
CA PHE A 365 -3.08 -17.05 20.57
C PHE A 365 -4.56 -16.71 20.41
N VAL A 366 -5.18 -17.30 19.39
CA VAL A 366 -6.60 -17.15 19.08
C VAL A 366 -7.26 -18.50 19.27
N THR A 367 -8.17 -18.59 20.23
CA THR A 367 -9.12 -19.69 20.32
C THR A 367 -10.37 -19.24 19.58
N THR A 368 -10.56 -19.73 18.36
CA THR A 368 -11.86 -19.63 17.71
C THR A 368 -12.80 -20.61 18.41
N ASP A 369 -13.84 -20.11 19.07
CA ASP A 369 -15.02 -20.94 19.37
C ASP A 369 -15.64 -21.31 18.02
N ILE A 370 -15.15 -22.39 17.41
CA ILE A 370 -15.81 -23.01 16.27
C ILE A 370 -16.95 -23.84 16.86
N GLN A 371 -18.18 -23.31 16.79
CA GLN A 371 -19.40 -24.14 16.86
C GLN A 371 -19.67 -24.81 15.52
#